data_AF-A0A382D9X8-F1
#
_entry.id   AF-A0A382D9X8-F1
#
_cell.length_a   1.000
_cell.length_b   1.000
_cell.length_c   1.000
_cell.angle_alpha   90.00
_cell.angle_beta   90.00
_cell.angle_gamma   90.00
#
_symmetry.space_group_name_H-M   'P 1'
#
loop_
_entity.id
_entity.type
_entity.pdbx_description
1 polymer ?
#
loop_
_entity_poly.entity_id
_entity_poly.type
_entity_poly.pdbx_seq_one_letter_code
_entity_poly.pdbx_strand_id
1 'polypeptide(L)'
;MHKFKLLVFLFLISSTIINSQYREWEDLSVFSINTEKSHATFYPFSSEKHLFENDFSNNELYKSLNGKWDFKLYRNIDSVPSNFFLKKSNVKSWGKIPVPADWQFHSEDFPVYSNIIYPYEINPPYMPKDYNPIGLYHRKFKIS
;
A
#
# COMPACT_ATOMS: atom_id res chain seq x y z
N MET A 1 7.29 39.78 31.09
CA MET A 1 6.31 39.40 30.04
C MET A 1 6.90 38.65 28.84
N HIS A 2 8.14 38.92 28.40
CA HIS A 2 8.74 38.18 27.26
C HIS A 2 9.04 36.69 27.52
N LYS A 3 9.49 36.32 28.74
CA LYS A 3 9.76 34.92 29.10
C LYS A 3 8.50 34.04 29.08
N PHE A 4 7.33 34.60 29.40
CA PHE A 4 6.05 33.88 29.38
C PHE A 4 5.56 33.62 27.95
N LYS A 5 5.73 34.60 27.03
CA LYS A 5 5.42 34.41 25.60
C LYS A 5 6.32 33.37 24.93
N LEU A 6 7.60 33.30 25.30
CA LEU A 6 8.55 32.30 24.80
C LEU A 6 8.18 30.88 25.25
N LEU A 7 7.73 30.73 26.51
CA LEU A 7 7.32 29.44 27.07
C LEU A 7 6.03 28.90 26.42
N VAL A 8 5.06 29.79 26.16
CA VAL A 8 3.82 29.44 25.44
C VAL A 8 4.11 29.06 23.98
N PHE A 9 5.07 29.74 23.33
CA PHE A 9 5.50 29.42 21.97
C PHE A 9 6.22 28.06 21.87
N LEU A 10 7.09 27.73 22.84
CA LEU A 10 7.72 26.41 22.96
C LEU A 10 6.71 25.28 23.22
N PHE A 11 5.67 25.54 24.02
CA PHE A 11 4.60 24.58 24.29
C PHE A 11 3.72 24.31 23.05
N LEU A 12 3.45 25.34 22.24
CA LEU A 12 2.72 25.23 20.98
C LEU A 12 3.50 24.48 19.89
N ILE A 13 4.83 24.60 19.87
CA ILE A 13 5.68 23.79 18.96
C ILE A 13 5.69 22.32 19.41
N SER A 14 5.77 22.05 20.71
CA SER A 14 5.73 20.68 21.25
C SER A 14 4.43 19.95 20.91
N SER A 15 3.27 20.59 20.97
CA SER A 15 1.99 19.95 20.61
C SER A 15 1.88 19.65 19.13
N THR A 16 2.50 20.43 18.25
CA THR A 16 2.57 20.12 16.81
C THR A 16 3.52 18.96 16.47
N ILE A 17 4.54 18.71 17.30
CA ILE A 17 5.49 17.59 17.12
C ILE A 17 4.89 16.25 17.61
N ILE A 18 3.95 16.29 18.56
CA ILE A 18 3.31 15.08 19.11
C ILE A 18 2.35 14.42 18.12
N ASN A 19 1.94 15.11 17.04
CA ASN A 19 1.29 14.48 15.90
C ASN A 19 2.30 13.90 14.89
N SER A 20 3.37 13.28 15.38
CA SER A 20 4.05 12.24 14.59
C SER A 20 3.00 11.15 14.36
N GLN A 21 2.39 11.14 13.17
CA GLN A 21 1.46 10.10 12.74
C GLN A 21 2.03 8.74 13.14
N TYR A 22 1.36 8.03 14.06
CA TYR A 22 1.64 6.63 14.25
C TYR A 22 1.38 5.95 12.91
N ARG A 23 2.39 5.28 12.38
CA ARG A 23 2.28 4.55 11.11
C ARG A 23 1.26 3.46 11.33
N GLU A 24 0.24 3.40 10.48
CA GLU A 24 -0.86 2.45 10.64
C GLU A 24 -0.37 1.00 10.66
N TRP A 25 0.74 0.72 9.96
CA TRP A 25 1.39 -0.60 9.94
C TRP A 25 2.23 -0.95 11.18
N GLU A 26 2.40 -0.03 12.13
CA GLU A 26 3.03 -0.28 13.45
C GLU A 26 2.02 -0.08 14.61
N ASP A 27 0.72 0.01 14.33
CA ASP A 27 -0.35 0.06 15.32
C ASP A 27 -1.19 -1.23 15.29
N LEU A 28 -1.04 -2.07 16.32
CA LEU A 28 -1.74 -3.36 16.41
C LEU A 28 -3.26 -3.23 16.61
N SER A 29 -3.77 -2.04 16.90
CA SER A 29 -5.22 -1.79 16.98
C SER A 29 -5.85 -1.49 15.61
N VAL A 30 -5.02 -1.17 14.60
CA VAL A 30 -5.46 -0.81 13.25
C VAL A 30 -5.33 -2.01 12.31
N PHE A 31 -6.46 -2.67 12.03
CA PHE A 31 -6.50 -3.81 11.10
C PHE A 31 -7.02 -3.43 9.70
N SER A 32 -7.82 -2.36 9.60
CA SER A 32 -8.37 -1.84 8.34
C SER A 32 -8.88 -0.42 8.55
N ILE A 33 -8.94 0.36 7.47
CA ILE A 33 -9.50 1.72 7.45
C ILE A 33 -10.39 1.83 6.22
N ASN A 34 -11.64 2.24 6.40
CA ASN A 34 -12.61 2.50 5.31
C ASN A 34 -12.85 1.30 4.37
N THR A 35 -12.77 0.07 4.87
CA THR A 35 -13.12 -1.15 4.11
C THR A 35 -14.59 -1.53 4.32
N GLU A 36 -15.22 -2.12 3.32
CA GLU A 36 -16.56 -2.69 3.43
C GLU A 36 -16.62 -3.84 4.46
N LYS A 37 -17.82 -4.13 4.97
CA LYS A 37 -18.03 -5.27 5.89
C LYS A 37 -17.88 -6.60 5.15
N SER A 38 -17.36 -7.62 5.83
CA SER A 38 -17.29 -8.98 5.29
C SER A 38 -18.67 -9.49 4.87
N HIS A 39 -18.76 -10.05 3.67
CA HIS A 39 -19.98 -10.63 3.10
C HIS A 39 -19.63 -11.85 2.23
N ALA A 40 -20.64 -12.64 1.84
CA ALA A 40 -20.44 -13.75 0.91
C ALA A 40 -19.98 -13.25 -0.47
N THR A 41 -19.14 -14.02 -1.17
CA THR A 41 -18.67 -13.66 -2.51
C THR A 41 -19.82 -13.76 -3.52
N PHE A 42 -20.06 -12.68 -4.26
CA PHE A 42 -20.94 -12.68 -5.42
C PHE A 42 -20.40 -11.71 -6.47
N TYR A 43 -20.74 -11.98 -7.73
CA TYR A 43 -20.43 -11.09 -8.84
C TYR A 43 -21.73 -10.62 -9.49
N PRO A 44 -21.86 -9.32 -9.77
CA PRO A 44 -23.02 -8.84 -10.49
C PRO A 44 -22.95 -9.31 -11.95
N PHE A 45 -24.10 -9.73 -12.49
CA PHE A 45 -24.28 -10.04 -13.91
C PHE A 45 -25.49 -9.26 -14.42
N SER A 46 -25.46 -8.82 -15.68
CA SER A 46 -26.55 -8.02 -16.27
C SER A 46 -27.81 -8.85 -16.56
N SER A 47 -27.71 -10.18 -16.64
CA SER A 47 -28.85 -11.08 -16.81
C SER A 47 -28.59 -12.47 -16.22
N GLU A 48 -29.66 -13.21 -15.97
CA GLU A 48 -29.60 -14.61 -15.51
C GLU A 48 -28.91 -15.52 -16.54
N LYS A 49 -29.08 -15.25 -17.84
CA LYS A 49 -28.38 -15.98 -18.90
C LYS A 49 -26.85 -15.86 -18.74
N HIS A 50 -26.34 -14.65 -18.54
CA HIS A 50 -24.89 -14.42 -18.34
C HIS A 50 -24.37 -15.02 -17.03
N LEU A 51 -25.21 -15.06 -15.99
CA LEU A 51 -24.89 -15.75 -14.74
C LEU A 51 -24.65 -17.25 -14.99
N PHE A 52 -25.51 -17.91 -15.77
CA PHE A 52 -25.37 -19.33 -16.09
C PHE A 52 -24.19 -19.63 -17.03
N GLU A 53 -23.87 -18.72 -17.96
CA GLU A 53 -22.66 -18.82 -18.78
C GLU A 53 -21.39 -18.71 -17.93
N ASN A 54 -21.46 -17.95 -16.83
CA ASN A 54 -20.37 -17.71 -15.87
C ASN A 54 -19.06 -17.25 -16.55
N ASP A 55 -19.19 -16.48 -17.64
CA ASP A 55 -18.08 -15.94 -18.40
C ASP A 55 -17.79 -14.49 -17.99
N PHE A 56 -16.76 -14.32 -17.17
CA PHE A 56 -16.30 -13.00 -16.72
C PHE A 56 -15.75 -12.12 -17.85
N SER A 57 -15.30 -12.69 -18.97
CA SER A 57 -14.76 -11.91 -20.07
C SER A 57 -15.83 -11.10 -20.81
N ASN A 58 -17.08 -11.60 -20.78
CA ASN A 58 -18.25 -10.97 -21.38
C ASN A 58 -19.17 -10.31 -20.35
N ASN A 59 -18.74 -10.18 -19.09
CA ASN A 59 -19.53 -9.54 -18.04
C ASN A 59 -19.29 -8.02 -18.02
N GLU A 60 -20.28 -7.25 -18.48
CA GLU A 60 -20.27 -5.78 -18.54
C GLU A 60 -20.08 -5.10 -17.17
N LEU A 61 -20.47 -5.78 -16.08
CA LEU A 61 -20.36 -5.29 -14.71
C LEU A 61 -19.05 -5.71 -14.03
N TYR A 62 -18.16 -6.38 -14.76
CA TYR A 62 -16.87 -6.83 -14.29
C TYR A 62 -15.74 -6.27 -15.15
N LYS A 63 -14.65 -5.85 -14.49
CA LYS A 63 -13.43 -5.42 -15.18
C LYS A 63 -12.20 -5.89 -14.44
N SER A 64 -11.47 -6.83 -15.04
CA SER A 64 -10.20 -7.26 -14.49
C SER A 64 -9.15 -6.15 -14.56
N LEU A 65 -8.42 -5.97 -13.46
CA LEU A 65 -7.22 -5.15 -13.40
C LEU A 65 -5.94 -6.00 -13.37
N ASN A 66 -6.01 -7.28 -13.75
CA ASN A 66 -4.81 -8.10 -13.99
C ASN A 66 -4.06 -7.62 -15.23
N GLY A 67 -2.77 -7.95 -15.32
CA GLY A 67 -1.89 -7.58 -16.44
C GLY A 67 -0.63 -6.84 -16.00
N LYS A 68 -0.01 -6.06 -16.90
CA LYS A 68 1.24 -5.34 -16.61
C LYS A 68 0.98 -4.00 -15.92
N TRP A 69 1.60 -3.79 -14.76
CA TRP A 69 1.54 -2.53 -13.99
C TRP A 69 2.90 -1.84 -14.02
N ASP A 70 2.93 -0.51 -13.90
CA ASP A 70 4.15 0.23 -13.56
C ASP A 70 4.56 -0.15 -12.14
N PHE A 71 5.83 -0.52 -11.95
CA PHE A 71 6.33 -1.01 -10.67
C PHE A 71 7.69 -0.43 -10.33
N LYS A 72 7.87 -0.08 -9.07
CA LYS A 72 9.17 0.32 -8.53
C LYS A 72 9.33 -0.15 -7.08
N LEU A 73 10.44 -0.83 -6.83
CA LEU A 73 10.81 -1.30 -5.51
C LEU A 73 11.71 -0.27 -4.81
N TYR A 74 11.47 -0.07 -3.52
CA TYR A 74 12.25 0.77 -2.63
C TYR A 74 12.75 -0.04 -1.45
N ARG A 75 13.91 0.32 -0.90
CA ARG A 75 14.54 -0.43 0.20
C ARG A 75 13.78 -0.30 1.52
N ASN A 76 13.21 0.89 1.76
CA ASN A 76 12.49 1.25 2.97
C ASN A 76 11.61 2.48 2.71
N ILE A 77 10.77 2.84 3.68
CA ILE A 77 9.83 3.97 3.60
C ILE A 77 10.51 5.32 3.40
N ASP A 78 11.70 5.53 3.98
CA ASP A 78 12.40 6.82 3.87
C ASP A 78 12.90 7.08 2.44
N SER A 79 13.09 6.01 1.66
CA SER A 79 13.45 6.10 0.23
C SER A 79 12.25 6.30 -0.71
N VAL A 80 11.02 6.18 -0.20
CA VAL A 80 9.79 6.35 -1.01
C VAL A 80 9.48 7.84 -1.18
N PRO A 81 9.29 8.34 -2.43
CA PRO A 81 8.87 9.72 -2.65
C PRO A 81 7.48 9.97 -2.05
N SER A 82 7.36 10.97 -1.17
CA SER A 82 6.10 11.32 -0.48
C SER A 82 4.95 11.74 -1.40
N ASN A 83 5.22 11.93 -2.69
CA ASN A 83 4.26 12.38 -3.69
C ASN A 83 3.99 11.34 -4.80
N PHE A 84 4.39 10.07 -4.63
CA PHE A 84 4.28 9.04 -5.66
C PHE A 84 2.83 8.80 -6.13
N PHE A 85 1.86 8.99 -5.24
CA PHE A 85 0.43 8.75 -5.49
C PHE A 85 -0.25 9.91 -6.25
N LEU A 86 0.41 11.06 -6.41
CA LEU A 86 -0.17 12.18 -7.15
C LEU A 86 -0.32 11.81 -8.63
N LYS A 87 -1.41 12.21 -9.27
CA LYS A 87 -1.68 11.98 -10.70
C LYS A 87 -0.55 12.46 -11.65
N LYS A 88 0.23 13.45 -11.21
CA LYS A 88 1.38 14.01 -11.95
C LYS A 88 2.70 13.30 -11.67
N SER A 89 2.72 12.26 -10.82
CA SER A 89 3.94 11.52 -10.53
C SER A 89 4.48 10.91 -11.82
N ASN A 90 5.78 11.12 -12.04
CA ASN A 90 6.44 10.64 -13.25
C ASN A 90 6.82 9.17 -13.06
N VAL A 91 5.94 8.26 -13.47
CA VAL A 91 6.19 6.81 -13.49
C VAL A 91 6.93 6.34 -14.74
N LYS A 92 7.33 7.25 -15.67
CA LYS A 92 7.93 6.85 -16.96
C LYS A 92 9.23 6.07 -16.80
N SER A 93 9.96 6.27 -15.71
CA SER A 93 11.22 5.58 -15.44
C SER A 93 11.03 4.28 -14.65
N TRP A 94 9.80 3.86 -14.38
CA TRP A 94 9.52 2.66 -13.59
C TRP A 94 9.56 1.43 -14.49
N GLY A 95 9.85 0.28 -13.87
CA GLY A 95 9.77 -1.01 -14.53
C GLY A 95 8.31 -1.45 -14.73
N LYS A 96 8.13 -2.68 -15.20
CA LYS A 96 6.83 -3.33 -15.31
C LYS A 96 6.82 -4.64 -14.54
N ILE A 97 5.70 -4.96 -13.90
CA ILE A 97 5.46 -6.25 -13.23
C ILE A 97 4.14 -6.87 -13.70
N PRO A 98 4.04 -8.19 -13.90
CA PRO A 98 2.74 -8.85 -14.01
C PRO A 98 1.99 -8.77 -12.68
N VAL A 99 0.68 -8.60 -12.73
CA VAL A 99 -0.21 -8.65 -11.56
C VAL A 99 -1.33 -9.66 -11.86
N PRO A 100 -1.56 -10.65 -10.97
CA PRO A 100 -0.87 -10.88 -9.68
C PRO A 100 0.53 -11.51 -9.85
N ALA A 101 1.47 -11.17 -8.96
CA ALA A 101 2.78 -11.81 -8.83
C ALA A 101 3.48 -11.42 -7.52
N ASP A 102 4.34 -12.29 -7.01
CA ASP A 102 5.30 -11.96 -5.94
C ASP A 102 6.51 -11.23 -6.54
N TRP A 103 6.84 -10.03 -6.04
CA TRP A 103 7.85 -9.17 -6.68
C TRP A 103 9.28 -9.72 -6.58
N GLN A 104 9.57 -10.63 -5.64
CA GLN A 104 10.89 -11.25 -5.46
C GLN A 104 11.33 -12.04 -6.69
N PHE A 105 10.39 -12.50 -7.53
CA PHE A 105 10.70 -13.20 -8.79
C PHE A 105 10.76 -12.25 -10.01
N HIS A 106 10.57 -10.95 -9.79
CA HIS A 106 10.45 -9.94 -10.85
C HIS A 106 11.25 -8.66 -10.54
N SER A 107 12.11 -8.68 -9.53
CA SER A 107 12.92 -7.55 -9.08
C SER A 107 14.25 -8.02 -8.48
N GLU A 108 15.05 -7.08 -7.98
CA GLU A 108 16.33 -7.35 -7.32
C GLU A 108 16.18 -7.79 -5.85
N ASP A 109 14.95 -7.89 -5.33
CA ASP A 109 14.68 -8.47 -4.02
C ASP A 109 14.80 -10.00 -4.06
N PHE A 110 14.72 -10.64 -2.90
CA PHE A 110 14.91 -12.09 -2.78
C PHE A 110 13.89 -12.71 -1.83
N PRO A 111 13.45 -13.95 -2.09
CA PRO A 111 12.61 -14.69 -1.17
C PRO A 111 13.43 -15.07 0.08
N VAL A 112 12.82 -14.97 1.25
CA VAL A 112 13.42 -15.39 2.52
C VAL A 112 12.60 -16.54 3.08
N TYR A 113 13.27 -17.65 3.38
CA TYR A 113 12.70 -18.77 4.11
C TYR A 113 13.29 -18.83 5.51
N SER A 114 12.43 -18.92 6.52
CA SER A 114 12.82 -19.19 7.90
C SER A 114 11.81 -20.14 8.54
N ASN A 115 12.29 -20.98 9.45
CA ASN A 115 11.45 -21.96 10.14
C ASN A 115 10.81 -21.38 11.42
N ILE A 116 11.63 -20.88 12.35
CA ILE A 116 11.16 -20.45 13.69
C ILE A 116 11.41 -18.94 13.93
N ILE A 117 12.58 -18.45 13.53
CA ILE A 117 12.99 -17.06 13.80
C ILE A 117 12.42 -16.11 12.75
N TYR A 118 12.04 -14.90 13.15
CA TYR A 118 11.75 -13.85 12.18
C TYR A 118 13.03 -13.50 11.40
N PRO A 119 12.93 -13.14 10.12
CA PRO A 119 14.08 -12.74 9.30
C PRO A 119 14.60 -11.33 9.65
N TYR A 120 14.17 -10.78 10.79
CA TYR A 120 14.52 -9.46 11.30
C TYR A 120 14.43 -9.45 12.84
N GLU A 121 14.94 -8.38 13.46
CA GLU A 121 14.94 -8.19 14.92
C GLU A 121 13.51 -8.14 15.46
N ILE A 122 13.22 -8.96 16.49
CA ILE A 122 11.89 -9.06 17.09
C ILE A 122 11.71 -7.92 18.09
N ASN A 123 10.98 -6.88 17.69
CA ASN A 123 10.60 -5.76 18.56
C ASN A 123 9.18 -5.26 18.25
N PRO A 124 8.11 -6.02 18.57
CA PRO A 124 6.74 -5.63 18.25
C PRO A 124 6.33 -4.31 18.93
N PRO A 125 5.57 -3.43 18.27
CA PRO A 125 4.97 -3.59 16.93
C PRO A 125 5.84 -3.07 15.78
N TYR A 126 7.12 -2.78 16.05
CA TYR A 126 7.99 -2.04 15.15
C TYR A 126 8.56 -2.92 14.03
N MET A 127 8.68 -2.33 12.84
CA MET A 127 9.29 -2.94 11.68
C MET A 127 10.74 -2.46 11.51
N PRO A 128 11.61 -3.23 10.82
CA PRO A 128 12.96 -2.80 10.50
C PRO A 128 12.97 -1.48 9.73
N LYS A 129 13.84 -0.56 10.11
CA LYS A 129 13.95 0.77 9.48
C LYS A 129 14.88 0.75 8.27
N ASP A 130 15.91 -0.08 8.31
CA ASP A 130 16.99 -0.14 7.33
C ASP A 130 16.60 -0.94 6.07
N TYR A 131 15.95 -2.10 6.23
CA TYR A 131 15.48 -2.96 5.16
C TYR A 131 14.05 -3.44 5.42
N ASN A 132 13.09 -2.76 4.79
CA ASN A 132 11.68 -3.14 4.76
C ASN A 132 11.16 -2.80 3.36
N PRO A 133 11.34 -3.69 2.38
CA PRO A 133 11.11 -3.39 0.97
C PRO A 133 9.67 -2.96 0.68
N ILE A 134 9.51 -1.89 -0.10
CA ILE A 134 8.20 -1.33 -0.48
C ILE A 134 8.05 -1.35 -1.99
N GLY A 135 7.06 -2.10 -2.46
CA GLY A 135 6.63 -2.11 -3.86
C GLY A 135 5.57 -1.06 -4.14
N LEU A 136 5.89 -0.08 -4.99
CA LEU A 136 4.89 0.86 -5.49
C LEU A 136 4.31 0.36 -6.82
N TYR A 137 2.99 0.30 -6.89
CA TYR A 137 2.24 -0.13 -8.08
C TYR A 137 1.44 1.03 -8.66
N HIS A 138 1.46 1.18 -9.97
CA HIS A 138 0.64 2.16 -10.67
C HIS A 138 0.04 1.59 -11.96
N ARG A 139 -1.23 1.89 -12.22
CA ARG A 139 -1.93 1.52 -13.45
C ARG A 139 -2.96 2.59 -13.81
N LYS A 140 -3.01 2.92 -15.11
CA LYS A 140 -4.12 3.69 -15.68
C LYS A 140 -5.16 2.74 -16.24
N PHE A 141 -6.42 3.01 -15.97
CA PHE A 141 -7.55 2.30 -16.55
C PHE A 141 -8.66 3.30 -16.85
N LYS A 142 -9.64 2.87 -17.65
CA LYS A 142 -10.84 3.65 -17.96
C LYS A 142 -12.03 2.97 -17.32
N ILE A 143 -12.97 3.76 -16.81
CA ILE A 143 -14.32 3.26 -16.50
C ILE A 143 -15.07 3.22 -17.83
N SER A 144 -15.76 2.10 -18.06
CA SER A 144 -16.64 1.86 -19.21
C SER A 144 -18.08 1.95 -18.76
#